data_AF-A0A7C5UQ94-F1
#
_entry.id   AF-A0A7C5UQ94-F1
#
_cell.length_a   1.000
_cell.length_b   1.000
_cell.length_c   1.000
_cell.angle_alpha   90.00
_cell.angle_beta   90.00
_cell.angle_gamma   90.00
#
_symmetry.space_group_name_H-M   'P 1'
#
loop_
_entity.id
_entity.type
_entity.pdbx_description
1 polymer ?
#
loop_
_entity_poly.entity_id
_entity_poly.type
_entity_poly.pdbx_seq_one_letter_code
_entity_poly.pdbx_strand_id
1 'polypeptide(L)' 'NSEFAKGFLELNSQGEIIVDCHCRTSVAGVFGAGDVTTVPEKQIIISAGEGAKSALSAYRWLIENQKI' A
#
# COMPACT_ATOMS: atom_id res chain seq x y z
N ASN A 1 8.72 -9.91 -5.15
CA ASN A 1 8.65 -8.54 -5.73
C ASN A 1 8.76 -7.45 -4.66
N SER A 2 8.63 -7.77 -3.38
CA SER A 2 8.68 -6.86 -2.23
C SER A 2 10.02 -6.90 -1.46
N GLU A 3 11.02 -7.64 -1.95
CA GLU A 3 12.27 -7.90 -1.23
C GLU A 3 13.02 -6.61 -0.89
N PHE A 4 12.92 -5.60 -1.76
CA PHE A 4 13.50 -4.27 -1.55
C PHE A 4 12.89 -3.52 -0.35
N ALA A 5 11.69 -3.88 0.07
CA ALA A 5 10.97 -3.24 1.17
C ALA A 5 11.29 -3.88 2.53
N LYS A 6 12.01 -5.01 2.58
CA LYS A 6 12.39 -5.67 3.82
C LYS A 6 13.21 -4.73 4.71
N GLY A 7 12.82 -4.64 5.98
CA GLY A 7 13.46 -3.74 6.96
C GLY A 7 13.00 -2.29 6.87
N PHE A 8 12.19 -1.94 5.86
CA PHE A 8 11.56 -0.62 5.74
C PHE A 8 10.04 -0.70 5.98
N LEU A 9 9.37 -1.69 5.40
CA LEU A 9 7.94 -1.95 5.57
C LEU A 9 7.70 -3.28 6.31
N GLU A 10 6.59 -3.36 7.05
CA GLU A 10 6.11 -4.62 7.60
C GLU A 10 5.60 -5.53 6.48
N LEU A 11 6.11 -6.76 6.50
CA LEU A 11 5.72 -7.82 5.57
C LEU A 11 5.12 -8.99 6.33
N ASN A 12 4.18 -9.70 5.73
CA ASN A 12 3.70 -10.96 6.29
C ASN A 12 4.72 -12.10 6.08
N SER A 13 4.41 -13.31 6.56
CA SER A 13 5.28 -14.48 6.43
C SER A 13 5.54 -14.91 4.97
N GLN A 14 4.70 -14.49 4.03
CA GLN A 14 4.85 -14.75 2.60
C GLN A 14 5.63 -13.63 1.89
N GLY A 15 6.01 -12.57 2.61
CA GLY A 15 6.72 -11.42 2.07
C GLY A 15 5.82 -10.36 1.46
N GLU A 16 4.50 -10.45 1.58
CA GLU A 16 3.59 -9.41 1.06
C GLU A 16 3.61 -8.17 1.97
N ILE A 17 3.52 -6.98 1.38
CA ILE A 17 3.42 -5.73 2.14
C ILE A 17 2.09 -5.69 2.87
N ILE A 18 2.13 -5.60 4.19
CA ILE A 18 0.92 -5.49 5.01
C ILE A 18 0.33 -4.11 4.78
N VAL A 19 -0.95 -4.09 4.37
CA VAL A 19 -1.72 -2.85 4.20
C VAL A 19 -3.07 -2.95 4.90
N ASP A 20 -3.58 -1.81 5.34
CA ASP A 20 -4.95 -1.70 5.82
C ASP A 20 -5.97 -1.51 4.67
N CYS A 21 -7.24 -1.33 5.03
CA CYS A 21 -8.30 -1.14 4.03
C CYS A 21 -8.15 0.13 3.18
N HIS A 22 -7.28 1.08 3.55
CA HIS A 22 -6.95 2.29 2.81
C HIS A 22 -5.60 2.19 2.09
N CYS A 23 -5.04 0.99 1.92
CA CYS A 23 -3.72 0.79 1.29
C CYS A 23 -2.54 1.42 2.07
N ARG A 24 -2.71 1.75 3.36
CA ARG A 24 -1.63 2.32 4.18
C ARG A 24 -0.72 1.22 4.68
N THR A 25 0.60 1.46 4.63
CA THR A 25 1.62 0.54 5.15
C THR A 25 1.99 0.88 6.60
N SER A 26 2.98 0.19 7.16
CA SER A 26 3.55 0.50 8.48
C SER A 26 4.27 1.86 8.55
N VAL A 27 4.60 2.47 7.41
CA VAL A 27 5.27 3.78 7.35
C VAL A 27 4.29 4.85 6.85
N ALA A 28 4.12 5.91 7.63
CA ALA A 28 3.26 7.03 7.27
C ALA A 28 3.73 7.68 5.95
N GLY A 29 2.79 7.93 5.04
CA GLY A 29 3.07 8.47 3.71
C GLY A 29 3.52 7.43 2.68
N VAL A 30 3.64 6.14 3.06
CA VAL A 30 3.93 5.04 2.14
C VAL A 30 2.69 4.15 2.01
N PHE A 31 2.33 3.86 0.75
CA PHE A 31 1.13 3.11 0.39
C PHE A 31 1.48 1.95 -0.54
N GLY A 32 0.69 0.87 -0.47
CA GLY A 32 0.86 -0.33 -1.29
C GLY A 32 -0.43 -0.70 -2.02
N ALA A 33 -0.32 -1.23 -3.23
CA ALA A 33 -1.48 -1.67 -4.01
C ALA A 33 -1.19 -2.92 -4.84
N GLY A 34 -2.24 -3.71 -5.07
CA GLY A 34 -2.19 -4.89 -5.94
C GLY A 34 -1.41 -6.06 -5.36
N ASP A 35 -0.98 -6.97 -6.22
CA ASP A 35 -0.52 -8.31 -5.83
C ASP A 35 0.67 -8.34 -4.85
N VAL A 36 1.45 -7.26 -4.76
CA VAL A 36 2.57 -7.10 -3.81
C VAL A 36 2.10 -6.95 -2.35
N THR A 37 0.82 -6.65 -2.12
CA THR A 37 0.26 -6.44 -0.79
C THR A 37 -0.50 -7.66 -0.28
N THR A 38 -0.99 -7.58 0.96
CA THR A 38 -1.86 -8.56 1.59
C THR A 38 -3.28 -8.62 1.02
N VAL A 39 -3.57 -7.98 -0.12
CA VAL A 39 -4.86 -8.20 -0.81
C VAL A 39 -4.99 -9.68 -1.16
N PRO A 40 -6.08 -10.38 -0.77
CA PRO A 40 -6.14 -11.83 -0.90
C PRO A 40 -6.11 -12.31 -2.35
N GLU A 41 -6.79 -11.58 -3.23
CA GLU A 41 -7.02 -12.00 -4.62
C GLU A 41 -6.08 -11.27 -5.58
N LYS A 42 -5.46 -12.04 -6.49
CA LYS A 42 -4.37 -11.58 -7.37
C LYS A 42 -4.85 -11.48 -8.81
N GLN A 43 -5.69 -10.48 -9.09
CA GLN A 43 -6.34 -10.30 -10.39
C GLN A 43 -6.21 -8.86 -10.88
N ILE A 44 -6.23 -8.67 -12.20
CA ILE A 44 -6.03 -7.37 -12.87
C ILE A 44 -6.98 -6.30 -12.32
N ILE A 45 -8.28 -6.61 -12.28
CA ILE A 45 -9.30 -5.62 -11.85
C ILE A 45 -9.18 -5.29 -10.36
N ILE A 46 -8.69 -6.23 -9.56
CA ILE A 46 -8.50 -6.06 -8.11
C ILE A 46 -7.29 -5.17 -7.87
N SER A 47 -6.18 -5.44 -8.54
CA SER A 47 -4.99 -4.58 -8.53
C SER A 47 -5.30 -3.16 -9.00
N ALA A 48 -6.15 -2.98 -10.02
CA ALA A 48 -6.60 -1.66 -10.47
C ALA A 48 -7.41 -0.92 -9.40
N GLY A 49 -8.33 -1.62 -8.71
CA GLY A 49 -9.11 -1.07 -7.60
C GLY A 49 -8.24 -0.66 -6.40
N GLU A 50 -7.31 -1.52 -6.00
CA GLU A 50 -6.33 -1.20 -4.96
C GLU A 50 -5.45 0.00 -5.36
N GLY A 51 -5.05 0.09 -6.64
CA GLY A 51 -4.30 1.22 -7.18
C GLY A 51 -5.05 2.55 -7.04
N ALA A 52 -6.34 2.59 -7.40
CA ALA A 52 -7.18 3.76 -7.23
C ALA A 52 -7.31 4.18 -5.75
N LYS A 53 -7.52 3.21 -4.86
CA LYS A 53 -7.64 3.42 -3.41
C LYS A 53 -6.35 3.95 -2.79
N SER A 54 -5.20 3.40 -3.19
CA SER A 54 -3.87 3.84 -2.78
C SER A 54 -3.58 5.27 -3.23
N ALA A 55 -3.88 5.60 -4.50
CA ALA A 55 -3.69 6.94 -5.04
C ALA A 55 -4.51 8.00 -4.29
N LEU A 56 -5.78 7.73 -4.00
CA LEU A 56 -6.64 8.63 -3.22
C LEU A 56 -6.14 8.79 -1.78
N SER A 57 -5.61 7.73 -1.17
CA SER A 57 -5.08 7.77 0.20
C SER A 57 -3.78 8.58 0.27
N ALA A 58 -2.89 8.41 -0.73
CA ALA A 58 -1.70 9.23 -0.87
C ALA A 58 -2.03 10.72 -1.08
N TYR A 59 -3.03 11.01 -1.93
CA TYR A 59 -3.49 12.39 -2.15
C TYR A 59 -4.00 13.05 -0.87
N ARG A 60 -4.85 12.35 -0.11
CA ARG A 60 -5.34 12.85 1.20
C ARG A 60 -4.19 13.13 2.16
N TRP A 61 -3.23 12.21 2.25
CA TRP A 61 -2.06 12.38 3.10
C TRP A 61 -1.23 13.60 2.72
N LEU A 62 -1.05 13.89 1.43
CA LEU A 62 -0.32 15.08 0.98
C LEU A 62 -1.03 16.38 1.35
N ILE A 63 -2.36 16.43 1.23
CA ILE A 63 -3.14 17.62 1.61
C ILE A 63 -3.09 17.85 3.11
N GLU A 64 -3.25 16.79 3.91
CA GLU A 64 -3.25 16.88 5.37
C GLU A 64 -1.87 17.25 5.94
N ASN A 65 -0.79 16.90 5.23
CA ASN A 65 0.59 17.13 5.67
C ASN A 65 1.32 18.24 4.91
N GLN A 66 0.64 18.97 4.02
CA GLN A 66 1.13 20.24 3.51
C GLN A 66 1.08 21.27 4.64
N LYS A 67 2.23 21.51 5.28
CA LYS A 67 2.44 22.73 6.07
C LYS A 67 2.38 23.92 5.11
N ILE A 68 1.24 24.58 5.04
CA ILE A 68 1.15 25.97 4.60
C ILE A 68 1.60 26.85 5.77
#